data_AF-A0AA35W8U5-F1
#
_entry.id   AF-A0AA35W8U5-F1
#
_cell.length_a   1.000
_cell.length_b   1.000
_cell.length_c   1.000
_cell.angle_alpha   90.00
_cell.angle_beta   90.00
_cell.angle_gamma   90.00
#
_symmetry.space_group_name_H-M   'P 1'
#
loop_
_entity.id
_entity.type
_entity.pdbx_description
1 polymer ?
#
loop_
_entity_poly.entity_id
_entity_poly.type
_entity_poly.pdbx_seq_one_letter_code
_entity_poly.pdbx_strand_id
1 'polypeptide(L)'
;MNLYLHGIGGEESPVTVGDSLISDPGNRFDIVLTNPPFGKKSSVTIVNDEGKADKESLTYEREDFWATTSNKQLNFLQHIKTLLKINGSAAVVLPDNVLFEGGAGETVRKKLLQEVDAHTLLRLPTGIFYAQGVKANVLFFDRKPASEHPWTEKLWIYDLRTNKHFTLKKNPLRFEDLQDFIACYNPENRHDRKETERFKCFAYDELMQRDKVSLDIFWLRDESLEESENLPEPDVIAAEITENLEAALEQFASIYEEIAPSEDGTTEEYEYVTQTD
;
A
#
# COMPACT_ATOMS: atom_id res chain seq x y z
N MET A 1 16.73 -1.49 21.80
CA MET A 1 16.72 -0.49 22.89
C MET A 1 15.30 -0.07 23.29
N ASN A 2 14.44 0.37 22.37
CA ASN A 2 13.07 0.84 22.71
C ASN A 2 12.30 -0.13 23.63
N LEU A 3 12.07 -1.37 23.19
CA LEU A 3 11.35 -2.39 23.97
C LEU A 3 12.00 -2.67 25.35
N TYR A 4 13.33 -2.76 25.38
CA TYR A 4 14.08 -2.97 26.62
C TYR A 4 13.88 -1.85 27.64
N LEU A 5 13.89 -0.57 27.20
CA LEU A 5 13.61 0.58 28.06
C LEU A 5 12.16 0.60 28.58
N HIS A 6 11.24 -0.07 27.87
CA HIS A 6 9.87 -0.31 28.31
C HIS A 6 9.69 -1.62 29.09
N GLY A 7 10.77 -2.30 29.46
CA GLY A 7 10.72 -3.54 30.27
C GLY A 7 10.25 -4.79 29.50
N ILE A 8 10.28 -4.76 28.17
CA ILE A 8 9.85 -5.85 27.30
C ILE A 8 11.08 -6.60 26.78
N GLY A 9 11.11 -7.93 26.93
CA GLY A 9 12.14 -8.84 26.37
C GLY A 9 12.97 -9.62 27.39
N GLY A 10 13.12 -9.13 28.63
CA GLY A 10 13.98 -9.82 29.61
C GLY A 10 15.42 -9.91 29.12
N GLU A 11 16.01 -11.12 29.15
CA GLU A 11 17.40 -11.36 28.72
C GLU A 11 17.55 -11.50 27.18
N GLU A 12 16.47 -11.80 26.46
CA GLU A 12 16.50 -12.00 25.00
C GLU A 12 15.70 -10.92 24.27
N SER A 13 16.21 -10.44 23.13
CA SER A 13 15.45 -9.49 22.31
C SER A 13 14.26 -10.20 21.66
N PRO A 14 13.01 -9.70 21.83
CA PRO A 14 11.87 -10.22 21.10
C PRO A 14 11.88 -9.82 19.62
N VAL A 15 12.82 -8.96 19.21
CA VAL A 15 13.03 -8.55 17.83
C VAL A 15 14.17 -9.36 17.23
N THR A 16 13.86 -10.10 16.18
CA THR A 16 14.84 -10.80 15.33
C THR A 16 15.27 -9.89 14.19
N VAL A 17 16.56 -9.91 13.84
CA VAL A 17 17.11 -9.15 12.71
C VAL A 17 17.11 -10.04 11.47
N GLY A 18 16.44 -9.61 10.41
CA GLY A 18 16.41 -10.32 9.12
C GLY A 18 15.50 -9.63 8.11
N ASP A 19 15.57 -10.06 6.86
CA ASP A 19 14.61 -9.68 5.82
C ASP A 19 13.32 -10.49 6.02
N SER A 20 12.21 -9.82 6.34
CA SER A 20 10.92 -10.47 6.57
C SER A 20 10.37 -11.20 5.34
N LEU A 21 10.74 -10.78 4.13
CA LEU A 21 10.20 -11.34 2.90
C LEU A 21 10.97 -12.58 2.41
N ILE A 22 12.16 -12.85 2.97
CA ILE A 22 13.08 -13.89 2.47
C ILE A 22 12.47 -15.29 2.47
N SER A 23 11.68 -15.65 3.49
CA SER A 23 11.07 -16.98 3.64
C SER A 23 9.86 -16.94 4.59
N ASP A 24 9.08 -18.02 4.60
CA ASP A 24 8.04 -18.22 5.62
C ASP A 24 8.72 -18.59 6.95
N PRO A 25 8.58 -17.80 8.02
CA PRO A 25 9.19 -18.12 9.30
C PRO A 25 8.53 -19.31 10.02
N GLY A 26 7.42 -19.85 9.51
CA GLY A 26 6.68 -20.97 10.10
C GLY A 26 5.83 -20.62 11.31
N ASN A 27 6.10 -19.47 11.95
CA ASN A 27 5.33 -18.97 13.08
C ASN A 27 4.00 -18.36 12.62
N ARG A 28 2.98 -18.48 13.47
CA ARG A 28 1.64 -17.92 13.23
C ARG A 28 1.13 -17.18 14.47
N PHE A 29 0.46 -16.05 14.27
CA PHE A 29 0.04 -15.13 15.32
C PHE A 29 -1.47 -14.87 15.27
N ASP A 30 -2.06 -14.60 16.44
CA ASP A 30 -3.47 -14.23 16.55
C ASP A 30 -3.72 -12.79 16.09
N ILE A 31 -2.72 -11.91 16.25
CA ILE A 31 -2.81 -10.49 15.88
C ILE A 31 -1.52 -10.07 15.17
N VAL A 32 -1.64 -9.36 14.04
CA VAL A 32 -0.52 -8.69 13.36
C VAL A 32 -0.86 -7.21 13.14
N LEU A 33 -0.11 -6.32 13.80
CA LEU A 33 -0.21 -4.87 13.62
C LEU A 33 1.08 -4.36 13.02
N THR A 34 1.04 -3.69 11.87
CA THR A 34 2.27 -3.23 11.24
C THR A 34 2.06 -2.04 10.30
N ASN A 35 3.12 -1.23 10.18
CA ASN A 35 3.28 -0.20 9.17
C ASN A 35 4.52 -0.56 8.34
N PRO A 36 4.38 -1.41 7.30
CA PRO A 36 5.48 -1.79 6.43
C PRO A 36 6.09 -0.56 5.72
N PRO A 37 7.36 -0.61 5.33
CA PRO A 37 8.02 0.53 4.70
C PRO A 37 7.36 0.95 3.38
N PHE A 38 7.24 2.25 3.18
CA PHE A 38 6.84 2.86 1.91
C PHE A 38 8.06 3.08 1.02
N GLY A 39 7.93 2.89 -0.29
CA GLY A 39 9.00 3.14 -1.26
C GLY A 39 9.38 1.93 -2.13
N LYS A 40 10.32 2.19 -3.05
CA LYS A 40 10.50 1.48 -4.33
C LYS A 40 10.63 -0.05 -4.24
N LYS A 41 10.22 -0.66 -5.37
CA LYS A 41 10.54 -2.02 -5.84
C LYS A 41 11.93 -2.40 -5.32
N SER A 42 12.07 -3.58 -4.73
CA SER A 42 13.40 -4.05 -4.35
C SER A 42 14.22 -4.06 -5.63
N SER A 43 15.30 -3.28 -5.72
CA SER A 43 16.23 -3.36 -6.83
C SER A 43 17.64 -3.47 -6.29
N VAL A 44 18.39 -4.45 -6.74
CA VAL A 44 19.83 -4.50 -6.50
C VAL A 44 20.48 -3.79 -7.67
N THR A 45 21.29 -2.77 -7.37
CA THR A 45 22.16 -2.16 -8.37
C THR A 45 23.42 -3.00 -8.45
N ILE A 46 23.55 -3.81 -9.50
CA ILE A 46 24.77 -4.55 -9.80
C ILE A 46 25.65 -3.61 -10.63
N VAL A 47 26.83 -3.28 -10.13
CA VAL A 47 27.83 -2.55 -10.91
C VAL A 47 28.76 -3.57 -11.54
N ASN A 48 28.65 -3.75 -12.85
CA ASN A 48 29.50 -4.67 -13.61
C ASN A 48 30.91 -4.05 -13.73
N ASP A 49 31.94 -4.84 -14.03
CA ASP A 49 33.35 -4.39 -14.11
C ASP A 49 33.61 -3.26 -15.12
N GLU A 50 32.63 -2.96 -15.99
CA GLU A 50 32.63 -1.84 -16.95
C GLU A 50 32.03 -0.53 -16.38
N GLY A 51 31.64 -0.51 -15.10
CA GLY A 51 31.00 0.65 -14.46
C GLY A 51 29.53 0.85 -14.82
N LYS A 52 28.89 -0.10 -15.52
CA LYS A 52 27.45 -0.11 -15.79
C LYS A 52 26.68 -0.59 -14.57
N ALA A 53 25.66 0.17 -14.19
CA ALA A 53 24.78 -0.12 -13.06
C ALA A 53 23.47 -0.74 -13.58
N ASP A 54 23.36 -2.07 -13.52
CA ASP A 54 22.12 -2.78 -13.84
C ASP A 54 21.23 -2.84 -12.59
N LYS A 55 19.98 -2.40 -12.71
CA LYS A 55 18.98 -2.53 -11.65
C LYS A 55 18.14 -3.78 -11.90
N GLU A 56 18.44 -4.85 -11.18
CA GLU A 56 17.57 -6.02 -11.18
C GLU A 56 16.47 -5.87 -10.14
N SER A 57 15.20 -6.02 -10.55
CA SER A 57 14.08 -6.04 -9.62
C SER A 57 14.12 -7.34 -8.78
N LEU A 58 14.49 -7.22 -7.51
CA LEU A 58 14.48 -8.32 -6.56
C LEU A 58 13.02 -8.77 -6.36
N THR A 59 12.75 -9.99 -6.78
CA THR A 59 11.43 -10.61 -6.70
C THR A 59 11.53 -11.78 -5.72
N TYR A 60 10.60 -11.86 -4.78
CA TYR A 60 10.55 -12.96 -3.82
C TYR A 60 9.68 -14.08 -4.36
N GLU A 61 10.27 -15.23 -4.65
CA GLU A 61 9.51 -16.42 -5.05
C GLU A 61 9.06 -17.18 -3.79
N ARG A 62 7.77 -17.09 -3.51
CA ARG A 62 7.15 -17.58 -2.27
C ARG A 62 5.91 -18.38 -2.62
N GLU A 63 5.91 -19.68 -2.35
CA GLU A 63 4.77 -20.56 -2.63
C GLU A 63 3.52 -20.21 -1.82
N ASP A 64 3.71 -19.57 -0.66
CA ASP A 64 2.62 -19.10 0.20
C ASP A 64 2.01 -17.75 -0.25
N PHE A 65 2.59 -17.11 -1.26
CA PHE A 65 2.06 -15.87 -1.84
C PHE A 65 1.06 -16.18 -2.96
N TRP A 66 0.06 -15.30 -3.10
CA TRP A 66 -0.94 -15.38 -4.16
C TRP A 66 -0.38 -14.97 -5.52
N ALA A 67 0.59 -14.07 -5.54
CA ALA A 67 1.24 -13.58 -6.74
C ALA A 67 2.69 -13.17 -6.46
N THR A 68 3.55 -13.48 -7.41
CA THR A 68 4.94 -13.01 -7.46
C THR A 68 4.98 -11.56 -7.97
N THR A 69 5.64 -10.66 -7.24
CA THR A 69 5.76 -9.24 -7.62
C THR A 69 7.01 -8.58 -7.05
N SER A 70 7.51 -7.55 -7.73
CA SER A 70 8.57 -6.67 -7.24
C SER A 70 8.05 -5.55 -6.32
N ASN A 71 6.71 -5.38 -6.22
CA ASN A 71 6.09 -4.44 -5.29
C ASN A 71 6.20 -4.95 -3.85
N LYS A 72 7.03 -4.28 -3.05
CA LYS A 72 7.26 -4.62 -1.64
C LYS A 72 6.00 -4.56 -0.80
N GLN A 73 5.14 -3.56 -1.01
CA GLN A 73 3.94 -3.37 -0.19
C GLN A 73 2.93 -4.50 -0.41
N LEU A 74 2.78 -4.97 -1.66
CA LEU A 74 2.01 -6.17 -1.97
C LEU A 74 2.64 -7.42 -1.34
N ASN A 75 3.96 -7.57 -1.38
CA ASN A 75 4.66 -8.69 -0.72
C ASN A 75 4.45 -8.69 0.80
N PHE A 76 4.49 -7.53 1.46
CA PHE A 76 4.18 -7.44 2.88
C PHE A 76 2.72 -7.79 3.19
N LEU A 77 1.75 -7.38 2.39
CA LEU A 77 0.35 -7.77 2.58
C LEU A 77 0.17 -9.30 2.54
N GLN A 78 0.79 -9.95 1.54
CA GLN A 78 0.77 -11.42 1.42
C GLN A 78 1.48 -12.09 2.60
N HIS A 79 2.64 -11.57 3.00
CA HIS A 79 3.38 -12.06 4.17
C HIS A 79 2.57 -11.96 5.46
N ILE A 80 1.89 -10.83 5.71
CA ILE A 80 1.03 -10.64 6.88
C ILE A 80 -0.08 -11.69 6.90
N LYS A 81 -0.70 -11.98 5.76
CA LYS A 81 -1.69 -13.08 5.68
C LYS A 81 -1.07 -14.43 6.03
N THR A 82 0.16 -14.72 5.57
CA THR A 82 0.87 -15.95 5.95
C THR A 82 1.09 -16.03 7.46
N LEU A 83 1.49 -14.92 8.10
CA LEU A 83 1.76 -14.85 9.54
C LEU A 83 0.52 -15.04 10.42
N LEU A 84 -0.70 -14.81 9.92
CA LEU A 84 -1.90 -14.96 10.75
C LEU A 84 -2.26 -16.43 10.97
N LYS A 85 -2.70 -16.79 12.19
CA LYS A 85 -3.47 -18.02 12.42
C LYS A 85 -4.83 -17.93 11.71
N ILE A 86 -5.48 -19.07 11.51
CA ILE A 86 -6.90 -19.06 11.09
C ILE A 86 -7.71 -18.34 12.16
N ASN A 87 -8.56 -17.40 11.75
CA ASN A 87 -9.30 -16.45 12.57
C ASN A 87 -8.45 -15.42 13.33
N GLY A 88 -7.16 -15.27 13.00
CA GLY A 88 -6.34 -14.16 13.47
C GLY A 88 -6.65 -12.88 12.70
N SER A 89 -6.42 -11.73 13.33
CA SER A 89 -6.75 -10.41 12.81
C SER A 89 -5.51 -9.58 12.49
N ALA A 90 -5.58 -8.76 11.44
CA ALA A 90 -4.54 -7.78 11.13
C ALA A 90 -5.11 -6.37 10.95
N ALA A 91 -4.30 -5.38 11.33
CA ALA A 91 -4.46 -3.99 10.94
C ALA A 91 -3.13 -3.52 10.35
N VAL A 92 -3.13 -3.20 9.06
CA VAL A 92 -1.92 -2.88 8.29
C VAL A 92 -2.04 -1.51 7.64
N VAL A 93 -1.01 -0.69 7.81
CA VAL A 93 -0.90 0.58 7.09
C VAL A 93 -0.34 0.31 5.69
N LEU A 94 -1.04 0.74 4.64
CA LEU A 94 -0.65 0.52 3.24
C LEU A 94 -0.80 1.81 2.43
N PRO A 95 0.09 2.09 1.46
CA PRO A 95 -0.11 3.21 0.55
C PRO A 95 -1.24 2.94 -0.45
N ASP A 96 -1.76 3.99 -1.08
CA ASP A 96 -2.85 3.89 -2.06
C ASP A 96 -2.53 2.95 -3.23
N ASN A 97 -1.25 2.82 -3.64
CA ASN A 97 -0.87 1.96 -4.77
C ASN A 97 -1.36 0.52 -4.60
N VAL A 98 -1.35 -0.03 -3.38
CA VAL A 98 -1.84 -1.38 -3.09
C VAL A 98 -3.33 -1.53 -3.44
N LEU A 99 -4.11 -0.45 -3.36
CA LEU A 99 -5.54 -0.44 -3.60
C LEU A 99 -5.91 -0.49 -5.08
N PHE A 100 -5.06 -0.02 -6.00
CA PHE A 100 -5.42 0.11 -7.42
C PHE A 100 -4.40 -0.45 -8.43
N GLU A 101 -3.17 -0.77 -8.03
CA GLU A 101 -2.13 -1.25 -8.94
C GLU A 101 -2.57 -2.50 -9.70
N GLY A 102 -2.37 -2.55 -11.02
CA GLY A 102 -2.77 -3.66 -11.87
C GLY A 102 -1.87 -4.91 -11.74
N GLY A 103 -2.06 -5.87 -12.64
CA GLY A 103 -1.21 -7.06 -12.71
C GLY A 103 -1.26 -7.91 -11.44
N ALA A 104 -0.11 -8.05 -10.76
CA ALA A 104 -0.04 -8.77 -9.50
C ALA A 104 -0.92 -8.13 -8.41
N GLY A 105 -1.07 -6.80 -8.40
CA GLY A 105 -1.93 -6.10 -7.42
C GLY A 105 -3.40 -6.50 -7.54
N GLU A 106 -3.92 -6.61 -8.76
CA GLU A 106 -5.29 -7.10 -9.01
C GLU A 106 -5.46 -8.54 -8.50
N THR A 107 -4.48 -9.41 -8.77
CA THR A 107 -4.51 -10.80 -8.31
C THR A 107 -4.52 -10.88 -6.78
N VAL A 108 -3.66 -10.10 -6.12
CA VAL A 108 -3.61 -10.01 -4.66
C VAL A 108 -4.93 -9.51 -4.09
N ARG A 109 -5.56 -8.47 -4.67
CA ARG A 109 -6.85 -7.94 -4.18
C ARG A 109 -8.00 -8.93 -4.36
N LYS A 110 -8.09 -9.61 -5.51
CA LYS A 110 -9.08 -10.69 -5.72
C LYS A 110 -8.95 -11.78 -4.66
N LYS A 111 -7.72 -12.22 -4.41
CA LYS A 111 -7.43 -13.26 -3.42
C LYS A 111 -7.64 -12.81 -1.98
N LEU A 112 -7.31 -11.56 -1.67
CA LEU A 112 -7.60 -10.93 -0.38
C LEU A 112 -9.11 -10.98 -0.09
N LEU A 113 -9.95 -10.44 -0.97
CA LEU A 113 -11.41 -10.43 -0.77
C LEU A 113 -11.99 -11.86 -0.69
N GLN A 114 -11.39 -12.82 -1.40
CA GLN A 114 -11.84 -14.22 -1.37
C GLN A 114 -11.45 -14.96 -0.09
N GLU A 115 -10.18 -14.89 0.31
CA GLU A 115 -9.59 -15.78 1.33
C GLU A 115 -9.58 -15.18 2.75
N VAL A 116 -9.69 -13.87 2.87
CA VAL A 116 -9.81 -13.19 4.17
C VAL A 116 -11.11 -12.41 4.22
N ASP A 117 -11.49 -12.06 5.44
CA ASP A 117 -12.61 -11.17 5.70
C ASP A 117 -12.06 -9.74 5.86
N ALA A 118 -11.84 -9.07 4.74
CA ALA A 118 -11.40 -7.68 4.64
C ALA A 118 -12.57 -6.74 4.89
N HIS A 119 -12.83 -6.48 6.17
CA HIS A 119 -14.08 -5.89 6.62
C HIS A 119 -14.04 -4.36 6.72
N THR A 120 -12.86 -3.73 6.86
CA THR A 120 -12.75 -2.28 6.99
C THR A 120 -11.49 -1.70 6.34
N LEU A 121 -11.62 -0.55 5.69
CA LEU A 121 -10.54 0.29 5.19
C LEU A 121 -10.70 1.72 5.73
N LEU A 122 -9.70 2.23 6.44
CA LEU A 122 -9.63 3.63 6.87
C LEU A 122 -8.70 4.39 5.94
N ARG A 123 -9.22 5.37 5.19
CA ARG A 123 -8.39 6.29 4.40
C ARG A 123 -7.80 7.34 5.33
N LEU A 124 -6.48 7.34 5.51
CA LEU A 124 -5.80 8.29 6.38
C LEU A 124 -5.65 9.66 5.70
N PRO A 125 -5.63 10.75 6.48
CA PRO A 125 -5.32 12.08 5.97
C PRO A 125 -3.87 12.19 5.49
N THR A 126 -3.60 13.22 4.69
CA THR A 126 -2.25 13.63 4.31
C THR A 126 -1.58 14.41 5.44
N GLY A 127 -0.26 14.65 5.35
CA GLY A 127 0.48 15.49 6.31
C GLY A 127 0.74 14.87 7.68
N ILE A 128 0.41 13.58 7.88
CA ILE A 128 0.65 12.82 9.13
C ILE A 128 1.91 11.96 9.09
N PHE A 129 2.56 11.82 7.94
CA PHE A 129 3.84 11.11 7.78
C PHE A 129 4.99 12.10 7.55
N TYR A 130 6.21 11.69 7.92
CA TYR A 130 7.42 12.46 7.62
C TYR A 130 7.68 12.59 6.12
N ALA A 131 7.45 11.50 5.38
CA ALA A 131 7.43 11.53 3.93
C ALA A 131 6.22 12.34 3.47
N GLN A 132 6.48 13.51 2.87
CA GLN A 132 5.43 14.38 2.35
C GLN A 132 4.73 13.69 1.17
N GLY A 133 3.43 13.88 1.08
CA GLY A 133 2.58 13.37 0.00
C GLY A 133 2.26 11.88 -0.04
N VAL A 134 2.67 11.13 0.99
CA VAL A 134 2.23 9.74 1.09
C VAL A 134 0.77 9.68 1.52
N LYS A 135 -0.09 9.22 0.60
CA LYS A 135 -1.46 8.81 0.88
C LYS A 135 -1.48 7.36 1.35
N ALA A 136 -1.95 7.15 2.57
CA ALA A 136 -1.99 5.84 3.21
C ALA A 136 -3.39 5.48 3.70
N ASN A 137 -3.57 4.20 3.98
CA ASN A 137 -4.79 3.60 4.47
C ASN A 137 -4.46 2.60 5.56
N VAL A 138 -5.42 2.30 6.43
CA VAL A 138 -5.35 1.14 7.33
C VAL A 138 -6.37 0.11 6.86
N LEU A 139 -5.88 -1.06 6.43
CA LEU A 139 -6.72 -2.19 6.07
C LEU A 139 -6.84 -3.12 7.27
N PHE A 140 -8.09 -3.47 7.62
CA PHE A 140 -8.41 -4.39 8.69
C PHE A 140 -9.01 -5.68 8.09
N PHE A 141 -8.46 -6.83 8.47
CA PHE A 141 -8.96 -8.11 7.99
C PHE A 141 -8.71 -9.27 8.94
N ASP A 142 -9.57 -10.28 8.86
CA ASP A 142 -9.42 -11.54 9.57
C ASP A 142 -9.07 -12.68 8.60
N ARG A 143 -8.03 -13.46 8.90
CA ARG A 143 -7.74 -14.68 8.13
C ARG A 143 -8.83 -15.70 8.35
N LYS A 144 -9.28 -16.38 7.30
CA LYS A 144 -10.32 -17.42 7.37
C LYS A 144 -9.83 -18.75 6.79
N PRO A 145 -10.50 -19.88 7.11
CA PRO A 145 -10.17 -21.17 6.50
C PRO A 145 -10.50 -21.17 5.00
N ALA A 146 -9.98 -22.15 4.25
CA ALA A 146 -10.29 -22.26 2.83
C ALA A 146 -11.81 -22.41 2.61
N SER A 147 -12.34 -21.73 1.59
CA SER A 147 -13.76 -21.70 1.24
C SER A 147 -13.93 -21.53 -0.27
N GLU A 148 -14.96 -22.15 -0.83
CA GLU A 148 -15.38 -21.92 -2.21
C GLU A 148 -16.06 -20.54 -2.38
N HIS A 149 -16.70 -20.06 -1.32
CA HIS A 149 -17.33 -18.73 -1.28
C HIS A 149 -16.37 -17.67 -0.72
N PRO A 150 -16.44 -16.42 -1.21
CA PRO A 150 -15.64 -15.33 -0.68
C PRO A 150 -15.96 -15.07 0.79
N TRP A 151 -14.92 -14.84 1.59
CA TRP A 151 -15.07 -14.46 3.00
C TRP A 151 -15.42 -12.99 3.20
N THR A 152 -14.95 -12.11 2.32
CA THR A 152 -15.35 -10.71 2.35
C THR A 152 -16.71 -10.56 1.68
N GLU A 153 -17.76 -10.35 2.46
CA GLU A 153 -19.10 -10.05 1.92
C GLU A 153 -19.27 -8.56 1.60
N LYS A 154 -18.69 -7.71 2.46
CA LYS A 154 -18.80 -6.26 2.43
C LYS A 154 -17.52 -5.62 2.95
N LEU A 155 -17.08 -4.55 2.29
CA LEU A 155 -15.99 -3.70 2.76
C LEU A 155 -16.57 -2.37 3.24
N TRP A 156 -16.28 -2.00 4.48
CA TRP A 156 -16.61 -0.68 5.01
C TRP A 156 -15.43 0.27 4.82
N ILE A 157 -15.68 1.44 4.23
CA ILE A 157 -14.64 2.44 4.00
C ILE A 157 -14.97 3.69 4.83
N TYR A 158 -14.01 4.15 5.61
CA TYR A 158 -14.09 5.43 6.32
C TYR A 158 -13.14 6.45 5.69
N ASP A 159 -13.65 7.63 5.33
CA ASP A 159 -12.87 8.71 4.74
C ASP A 159 -12.48 9.78 5.78
N LEU A 160 -11.26 9.63 6.35
CA LEU A 160 -10.60 10.63 7.19
C LEU A 160 -9.64 11.51 6.36
N ARG A 161 -9.79 11.57 5.05
CA ARG A 161 -8.86 12.24 4.14
C ARG A 161 -9.47 13.48 3.50
N THR A 162 -10.62 13.35 2.84
CA THR A 162 -11.23 14.45 2.09
C THR A 162 -11.68 15.58 3.00
N ASN A 163 -11.30 16.82 2.67
CA ASN A 163 -11.56 18.04 3.44
C ASN A 163 -11.03 17.96 4.89
N LYS A 164 -9.89 17.28 5.09
CA LYS A 164 -9.21 17.16 6.38
C LYS A 164 -7.74 17.56 6.23
N HIS A 165 -7.31 18.58 6.97
CA HIS A 165 -5.94 19.08 6.93
C HIS A 165 -5.21 18.79 8.24
N PHE A 166 -4.15 17.99 8.16
CA PHE A 166 -3.27 17.68 9.28
C PHE A 166 -1.83 18.04 8.95
N THR A 167 -1.06 18.41 9.97
CA THR A 167 0.38 18.66 9.84
C THR A 167 1.12 18.14 11.06
N LEU A 168 2.33 17.61 10.89
CA LEU A 168 3.13 17.05 11.98
C LEU A 168 3.38 18.00 13.17
N LYS A 169 3.38 19.32 12.93
CA LYS A 169 3.72 20.32 13.96
C LYS A 169 2.56 21.22 14.37
N LYS A 170 1.83 21.81 13.40
CA LYS A 170 0.80 22.82 13.71
C LYS A 170 -0.55 22.18 14.04
N ASN A 171 -0.91 21.10 13.36
CA ASN A 171 -2.18 20.39 13.54
C ASN A 171 -1.98 18.86 13.50
N PRO A 172 -1.35 18.27 14.53
CA PRO A 172 -1.05 16.85 14.55
C PRO A 172 -2.33 16.02 14.71
N LEU A 173 -2.39 14.85 14.08
CA LEU A 173 -3.48 13.89 14.27
C LEU A 173 -3.52 13.44 15.73
N ARG A 174 -4.70 13.52 16.35
CA ARG A 174 -4.94 13.14 17.73
C ARG A 174 -5.91 11.98 17.82
N PHE A 175 -6.02 11.43 19.02
CA PHE A 175 -6.96 10.34 19.28
C PHE A 175 -8.42 10.77 19.11
N GLU A 176 -8.73 12.03 19.41
CA GLU A 176 -10.07 12.61 19.26
C GLU A 176 -10.54 12.62 17.80
N ASP A 177 -9.62 12.82 16.86
CA ASP A 177 -9.92 12.80 15.41
C ASP A 177 -10.36 11.42 14.91
N LEU A 178 -10.00 10.36 15.65
CA LEU A 178 -10.35 8.97 15.35
C LEU A 178 -11.64 8.50 16.06
N GLN A 179 -12.23 9.30 16.95
CA GLN A 179 -13.39 8.88 17.74
C GLN A 179 -14.60 8.54 16.87
N ASP A 180 -14.89 9.37 15.86
CA ASP A 180 -16.00 9.11 14.94
C ASP A 180 -15.78 7.81 14.15
N PHE A 181 -14.54 7.59 13.68
CA PHE A 181 -14.16 6.32 13.05
C PHE A 181 -14.34 5.14 14.00
N ILE A 182 -13.90 5.22 15.26
CA ILE A 182 -14.02 4.13 16.23
C ILE A 182 -15.50 3.82 16.53
N ALA A 183 -16.34 4.85 16.66
CA ALA A 183 -17.77 4.70 16.85
C ALA A 183 -18.42 4.02 15.63
N CYS A 184 -18.08 4.45 14.41
CA CYS A 184 -18.53 3.82 13.16
C CYS A 184 -18.00 2.39 12.99
N TYR A 185 -16.74 2.15 13.34
CA TYR A 185 -16.08 0.85 13.28
C TYR A 185 -16.77 -0.19 14.17
N ASN A 186 -17.31 0.25 15.31
CA ASN A 186 -18.04 -0.54 16.29
C ASN A 186 -17.33 -1.88 16.61
N PRO A 187 -16.25 -1.84 17.43
CA PRO A 187 -15.45 -3.04 17.72
C PRO A 187 -16.22 -4.12 18.48
N GLU A 188 -17.26 -3.75 19.24
CA GLU A 188 -18.10 -4.67 20.00
C GLU A 188 -19.02 -5.50 19.10
N ASN A 189 -19.60 -4.88 18.06
CA ASN A 189 -20.42 -5.60 17.08
C ASN A 189 -20.40 -4.94 15.70
N ARG A 190 -19.53 -5.44 14.82
CA ARG A 190 -19.42 -4.95 13.43
C ARG A 190 -20.69 -5.14 12.58
N HIS A 191 -21.63 -6.00 12.99
CA HIS A 191 -22.85 -6.24 12.22
C HIS A 191 -23.90 -5.14 12.40
N ASP A 192 -23.76 -4.31 13.43
CA ASP A 192 -24.66 -3.19 13.72
C ASP A 192 -24.17 -1.85 13.14
N ARG A 193 -23.16 -1.89 12.27
CA ARG A 193 -22.62 -0.73 11.57
C ARG A 193 -23.69 -0.06 10.70
N LYS A 194 -23.66 1.26 10.64
CA LYS A 194 -24.57 2.08 9.84
C LYS A 194 -23.76 3.04 9.00
N GLU A 195 -24.24 3.26 7.77
CA GLU A 195 -23.62 4.26 6.91
C GLU A 195 -23.76 5.66 7.50
N THR A 196 -22.72 6.46 7.30
CA THR A 196 -22.71 7.89 7.56
C THR A 196 -22.25 8.62 6.29
N GLU A 197 -22.07 9.93 6.37
CA GLU A 197 -21.47 10.70 5.28
C GLU A 197 -20.05 10.21 4.95
N ARG A 198 -19.25 9.89 5.98
CA ARG A 198 -17.84 9.49 5.84
C ARG A 198 -17.60 7.99 5.97
N PHE A 199 -18.64 7.21 6.25
CA PHE A 199 -18.56 5.76 6.40
C PHE A 199 -19.54 5.05 5.47
N LYS A 200 -19.04 4.38 4.43
CA LYS A 200 -19.85 3.72 3.41
C LYS A 200 -19.54 2.24 3.28
N CYS A 201 -20.55 1.46 2.90
CA CYS A 201 -20.45 0.02 2.76
C CYS A 201 -20.53 -0.37 1.28
N PHE A 202 -19.57 -1.17 0.83
CA PHE A 202 -19.49 -1.67 -0.54
C PHE A 202 -19.62 -3.19 -0.55
N ALA A 203 -20.54 -3.73 -1.33
CA ALA A 203 -20.77 -5.17 -1.41
C ALA A 203 -19.68 -5.85 -2.25
N TYR A 204 -19.38 -7.13 -1.98
CA TYR A 204 -18.39 -7.90 -2.72
C TYR A 204 -18.57 -7.83 -4.24
N ASP A 205 -19.80 -8.04 -4.73
CA ASP A 205 -20.10 -8.02 -6.17
C ASP A 205 -19.80 -6.66 -6.81
N GLU A 206 -20.05 -5.57 -6.07
CA GLU A 206 -19.73 -4.22 -6.51
C GLU A 206 -18.20 -4.03 -6.59
N LEU A 207 -17.45 -4.47 -5.58
CA LEU A 207 -16.00 -4.38 -5.56
C LEU A 207 -15.37 -5.16 -6.72
N MET A 208 -15.90 -6.34 -7.02
CA MET A 208 -15.39 -7.23 -8.07
C MET A 208 -15.66 -6.72 -9.49
N GLN A 209 -16.66 -5.87 -9.68
CA GLN A 209 -16.98 -5.25 -10.98
C GLN A 209 -16.10 -4.05 -11.32
N ARG A 210 -15.32 -3.53 -10.36
CA ARG A 210 -14.44 -2.38 -10.57
C ARG A 210 -13.24 -2.76 -11.42
N ASP A 211 -12.74 -1.81 -12.22
CA ASP A 211 -11.50 -2.01 -12.98
C ASP A 211 -10.37 -2.44 -12.05
N LYS A 212 -9.70 -3.54 -12.41
CA LYS A 212 -8.63 -4.19 -11.64
C LYS A 212 -9.01 -4.49 -10.18
N VAL A 213 -10.30 -4.58 -9.86
CA VAL A 213 -10.80 -4.71 -8.48
C VAL A 213 -10.20 -3.61 -7.58
N SER A 214 -10.23 -2.37 -8.06
CA SER A 214 -9.67 -1.23 -7.34
C SER A 214 -10.48 -0.95 -6.07
N LEU A 215 -9.78 -0.96 -4.93
CA LEU A 215 -10.31 -0.58 -3.62
C LEU A 215 -10.07 0.91 -3.29
N ASP A 216 -9.48 1.68 -4.21
CA ASP A 216 -9.40 3.13 -4.08
C ASP A 216 -10.76 3.75 -4.44
N ILE A 217 -11.61 3.86 -3.42
CA ILE A 217 -12.99 4.32 -3.54
C ILE A 217 -13.15 5.61 -2.72
N PHE A 218 -13.71 6.62 -3.37
CA PHE A 218 -14.06 7.89 -2.77
C PHE A 218 -15.36 8.42 -3.37
N TRP A 219 -16.18 9.04 -2.52
CA TRP A 219 -17.49 9.58 -2.91
C TRP A 219 -17.70 11.02 -2.43
N LEU A 220 -16.85 11.50 -1.52
CA LEU A 220 -16.82 12.89 -1.10
C LEU A 220 -16.11 13.73 -2.15
N ARG A 221 -16.64 14.92 -2.42
CA ARG A 221 -16.01 15.91 -3.30
C ARG A 221 -15.09 16.79 -2.49
N ASP A 222 -13.98 17.17 -3.11
CA ASP A 222 -13.01 18.09 -2.54
C ASP A 222 -13.52 19.53 -2.72
N GLU A 223 -13.70 20.24 -1.61
CA GLU A 223 -14.23 21.62 -1.59
C GLU A 223 -13.28 22.62 -2.26
N SER A 224 -11.97 22.32 -2.29
CA SER A 224 -10.97 23.18 -2.95
C SER A 224 -11.15 23.29 -4.47
N LEU A 225 -11.92 22.38 -5.07
CA LEU A 225 -12.21 22.37 -6.51
C LEU A 225 -13.39 23.27 -6.92
N GLU A 226 -14.24 23.67 -5.97
CA GLU A 226 -15.49 24.41 -6.26
C GLU A 226 -15.45 25.89 -5.81
N GLU A 227 -14.64 26.27 -4.81
CA GLU A 227 -14.62 27.64 -4.28
C GLU A 227 -13.20 28.24 -4.19
N SER A 228 -12.90 29.25 -5.02
CA SER A 228 -11.63 30.01 -4.93
C SER A 228 -11.46 30.78 -3.62
N GLU A 229 -12.51 30.88 -2.80
CA GLU A 229 -12.51 31.62 -1.52
C GLU A 229 -12.14 30.75 -0.31
N ASN A 230 -12.15 29.41 -0.43
CA ASN A 230 -11.79 28.46 0.63
C ASN A 230 -10.46 27.75 0.35
N LEU A 231 -9.55 28.44 -0.32
CA LEU A 231 -8.21 27.90 -0.56
C LEU A 231 -7.44 27.80 0.76
N PRO A 232 -6.72 26.69 1.00
CA PRO A 232 -5.77 26.59 2.10
C PRO A 232 -4.76 27.75 2.10
N GLU A 233 -4.09 27.99 3.22
CA GLU A 233 -2.99 28.98 3.26
C GLU A 233 -2.02 28.77 2.07
N PRO A 234 -1.47 29.83 1.45
CA PRO A 234 -0.65 29.72 0.23
C PRO A 234 0.52 28.73 0.33
N ASP A 235 1.10 28.59 1.52
CA ASP A 235 2.17 27.63 1.80
C ASP A 235 1.69 26.17 1.70
N VAL A 236 0.42 25.90 2.09
CA VAL A 236 -0.22 24.59 1.99
C VAL A 236 -0.52 24.28 0.53
N ILE A 237 -1.06 25.24 -0.23
CA ILE A 237 -1.32 25.08 -1.67
C ILE A 237 -0.01 24.80 -2.42
N ALA A 238 1.05 25.57 -2.13
CA ALA A 238 2.34 25.38 -2.76
C ALA A 238 2.90 23.98 -2.46
N ALA A 239 2.76 23.51 -1.22
CA ALA A 239 3.17 22.16 -0.84
C ALA A 239 2.36 21.08 -1.57
N GLU A 240 1.03 21.22 -1.66
CA GLU A 240 0.14 20.30 -2.38
C GLU A 240 0.42 20.29 -3.90
N ILE A 241 0.70 21.44 -4.51
CA ILE A 241 1.07 21.52 -5.93
C ILE A 241 2.39 20.80 -6.16
N THR A 242 3.41 21.09 -5.35
CA THR A 242 4.71 20.41 -5.48
C THR A 242 4.56 18.91 -5.28
N GLU A 243 3.79 18.47 -4.30
CA GLU A 243 3.46 17.06 -4.07
C GLU A 243 2.81 16.41 -5.29
N ASN A 244 1.74 17.01 -5.83
CA ASN A 244 1.02 16.45 -6.97
C ASN A 244 1.92 16.35 -8.21
N LEU A 245 2.79 17.34 -8.41
CA LEU A 245 3.76 17.34 -9.51
C LEU A 245 4.85 16.27 -9.32
N GLU A 246 5.38 16.10 -8.10
CA GLU A 246 6.36 15.07 -7.80
C GLU A 246 5.78 13.66 -7.96
N ALA A 247 4.56 13.42 -7.44
CA ALA A 247 3.87 12.14 -7.60
C ALA A 247 3.56 11.82 -9.06
N ALA A 248 3.09 12.81 -9.83
CA ALA A 248 2.86 12.65 -11.27
C ALA A 248 4.17 12.34 -12.01
N LEU A 249 5.24 13.08 -11.72
CA LEU A 249 6.56 12.83 -12.32
C LEU A 249 7.10 11.44 -11.96
N GLU A 250 6.91 10.97 -10.74
CA GLU A 250 7.34 9.62 -10.33
C GLU A 250 6.55 8.54 -11.07
N GLN A 251 5.24 8.72 -11.25
CA GLN A 251 4.41 7.80 -12.04
C GLN A 251 4.87 7.76 -13.51
N PHE A 252 5.08 8.94 -14.13
CA PHE A 252 5.60 9.02 -15.50
C PHE A 252 6.99 8.38 -15.64
N ALA A 253 7.88 8.59 -14.67
CA ALA A 253 9.19 7.95 -14.66
C ALA A 253 9.07 6.43 -14.59
N SER A 254 8.14 5.90 -13.77
CA SER A 254 7.93 4.45 -13.68
C SER A 254 7.39 3.85 -14.98
N ILE A 255 6.47 4.55 -15.65
CA ILE A 255 5.91 4.13 -16.95
C ILE A 255 6.98 4.22 -18.03
N TYR A 256 7.80 5.27 -18.03
CA TYR A 256 8.91 5.42 -18.97
C TYR A 256 9.94 4.30 -18.80
N GLU A 257 10.30 3.94 -17.57
CA GLU A 257 11.18 2.80 -17.29
C GLU A 257 10.56 1.46 -17.75
N GLU A 258 9.23 1.32 -17.73
CA GLU A 258 8.53 0.11 -18.19
C GLU A 258 8.40 0.01 -19.73
N ILE A 259 8.39 1.15 -20.43
CA ILE A 259 8.21 1.20 -21.90
C ILE A 259 9.55 1.40 -22.63
N ALA A 260 10.58 1.93 -21.97
CA ALA A 260 11.88 2.13 -22.57
C ALA A 260 12.44 0.77 -23.05
N PRO A 261 12.67 0.59 -24.36
CA PRO A 261 13.33 -0.61 -24.85
C PRO A 261 14.72 -0.68 -24.20
N SER A 262 15.11 -1.86 -23.73
CA SER A 262 16.52 -2.15 -23.46
C SER A 262 17.30 -1.77 -24.72
N GLU A 263 18.28 -0.88 -24.60
CA GLU A 263 19.23 -0.57 -25.68
C GLU A 263 20.09 -1.83 -25.96
N ASP A 264 19.48 -2.83 -26.57
CA ASP A 264 20.12 -4.01 -27.12
C ASP A 264 19.59 -4.15 -28.55
N GLY A 265 20.27 -3.46 -29.45
CA GLY A 265 19.99 -3.43 -30.88
C GLY A 265 21.29 -3.23 -31.64
N THR A 266 22.10 -4.29 -31.68
CA THR A 266 23.10 -4.62 -32.71
C THR A 266 23.55 -3.47 -33.62
N THR A 267 24.70 -2.87 -33.33
CA THR A 267 25.52 -2.21 -34.35
C THR A 267 26.06 -3.30 -35.29
N GLU A 268 25.37 -3.57 -36.39
CA GLU A 268 26.00 -4.19 -37.56
C GLU A 268 26.98 -3.18 -38.16
N GLU A 269 28.29 -3.46 -38.01
CA GLU A 269 29.33 -2.78 -38.77
C GLU A 269 29.15 -3.10 -40.27
N TYR A 270 28.74 -2.11 -41.06
CA TYR A 270 28.84 -2.18 -42.51
C TYR A 270 30.30 -1.92 -42.91
N GLU A 271 31.05 -2.99 -43.17
CA GLU A 271 32.39 -2.95 -43.75
C GLU A 271 32.28 -2.49 -45.22
N TYR A 272 32.68 -1.25 -45.51
CA TYR A 272 32.83 -0.76 -46.88
C TYR A 272 34.09 -1.36 -47.51
N VAL A 273 33.93 -2.39 -48.34
CA VAL A 273 34.99 -2.89 -49.23
C VAL A 273 35.18 -1.86 -50.36
N THR A 274 36.24 -1.06 -50.28
CA THR A 274 36.70 -0.27 -51.43
C THR A 274 37.49 -1.17 -52.38
N GLN A 275 36.88 -1.53 -53.52
CA GLN A 275 37.60 -2.04 -54.67
C GLN A 275 38.33 -0.87 -55.36
N THR A 276 39.66 -0.95 -55.38
CA THR A 276 40.52 -0.15 -56.26
C THR A 276 40.62 -0.82 -57.63
N ASP A 277 40.40 -0.03 -58.69
CA ASP A 277 40.81 -0.34 -60.07
C ASP A 277 42.34 -0.42 -60.22
#